data_AF-W1TUW3-F1
#
_entry.id   AF-W1TUW3-F1
#
_cell.length_a   1.000
_cell.length_b   1.000
_cell.length_c   1.000
_cell.angle_alpha   90.00
_cell.angle_beta   90.00
_cell.angle_gamma   90.00
#
_symmetry.space_group_name_H-M   'P 1'
#
loop_
_entity.id
_entity.type
_entity.pdbx_description
1 polymer ?
#
loop_
_entity_poly.entity_id
_entity_poly.type
_entity_poly.pdbx_seq_one_letter_code
_entity_poly.pdbx_strand_id
1 'polypeptide(L)'
;MRKRIKPLVVFVFFVSFIVIILGAKHYSENKETKQQKDAITQTSATSQSTDTSDSDEADKAYKPIIDLSGWQLPSDINYDVLAKNVSGAIIRVHSGAQAKKENAATHLNGIDKSYQRHIEEFQKRNIPVAVYAYVAGSNKKEMQKAAESFYKAASKYKPTYYWLDVEEKTMENMNAGVEAFRAKLSSLGAKNIGIYVGTYFLEEHSISTKKFTAIWIPTYGYNDGYYNTAPKTDLKYDLHQYTSQGSIGGFAHDVDLNQLSPLKNQTKTFKKLFGNGK
;
A
#
# COMPACT_ATOMS: atom_id res chain seq x y z
N MET A 1 -26.22 48.16 -26.53
CA MET A 1 -25.50 49.05 -25.58
C MET A 1 -25.14 48.27 -24.32
N ARG A 2 -23.87 47.89 -24.12
CA ARG A 2 -23.41 47.23 -22.88
C ARG A 2 -23.16 48.29 -21.80
N LYS A 3 -23.89 48.24 -20.68
CA LYS A 3 -23.63 49.13 -19.52
C LYS A 3 -22.32 48.69 -18.86
N ARG A 4 -21.33 49.58 -18.80
CA ARG A 4 -20.05 49.34 -18.10
C ARG A 4 -20.32 49.31 -16.59
N ILE A 5 -19.98 48.21 -15.94
CA ILE A 5 -20.06 48.06 -14.48
C ILE A 5 -19.01 48.99 -13.85
N LYS A 6 -19.40 49.80 -12.86
CA LYS A 6 -18.48 50.73 -12.20
C LYS A 6 -17.42 49.93 -11.42
N PRO A 7 -16.13 50.28 -11.51
CA PRO A 7 -15.05 49.53 -10.85
C PRO A 7 -15.22 49.41 -9.33
N LEU A 8 -15.88 50.40 -8.70
CA LEU A 8 -16.24 50.35 -7.29
C LEU A 8 -17.16 49.17 -6.93
N VAL A 9 -18.11 48.82 -7.81
CA VAL A 9 -19.06 47.71 -7.59
C VAL A 9 -18.33 46.37 -7.67
N VAL A 10 -17.36 46.25 -8.57
CA VAL A 10 -16.50 45.05 -8.70
C VAL A 10 -15.61 44.91 -7.47
N PHE A 11 -15.01 46.00 -6.99
CA PHE A 11 -14.18 45.99 -5.79
C PHE A 11 -14.97 45.57 -4.53
N VAL A 12 -16.16 46.14 -4.31
CA VAL A 12 -17.03 45.77 -3.17
C VAL A 12 -17.45 44.30 -3.24
N PHE A 13 -17.70 43.76 -4.44
CA PHE A 13 -18.03 42.35 -4.63
C PHE A 13 -16.86 41.42 -4.26
N PHE A 14 -15.63 41.74 -4.64
CA PHE A 14 -14.48 40.89 -4.30
C PHE A 14 -14.12 40.97 -2.81
N VAL A 15 -14.25 42.14 -2.18
CA VAL A 15 -14.02 42.29 -0.73
C VAL A 15 -15.07 41.51 0.08
N SER A 16 -16.35 41.57 -0.31
CA SER A 16 -17.38 40.78 0.39
C SER A 16 -17.18 39.27 0.21
N PHE A 17 -16.71 38.84 -0.95
CA PHE A 17 -16.39 37.43 -1.21
C PHE A 17 -15.23 36.91 -0.35
N ILE A 18 -14.18 37.71 -0.16
CA ILE A 18 -13.05 37.36 0.71
C ILE A 18 -13.49 37.26 2.18
N VAL A 19 -14.34 38.17 2.66
CA VAL A 19 -14.86 38.13 4.04
C VAL A 19 -15.71 36.88 4.28
N ILE A 20 -16.52 36.47 3.30
CA ILE A 20 -17.32 35.24 3.39
C ILE A 20 -16.43 33.99 3.47
N ILE A 21 -15.35 33.93 2.67
CA ILE A 21 -14.41 32.80 2.70
C ILE A 21 -13.69 32.72 4.05
N LEU A 22 -13.22 33.85 4.58
CA LEU A 22 -12.55 33.89 5.89
C LEU A 22 -13.50 33.52 7.03
N GLY A 23 -14.76 33.97 6.96
CA GLY A 23 -15.81 33.59 7.92
C GLY A 23 -16.14 32.09 7.86
N ALA A 24 -16.22 31.50 6.66
CA ALA A 24 -16.46 30.07 6.49
C ALA A 24 -15.28 29.22 7.02
N LYS A 25 -14.04 29.67 6.79
CA LYS A 25 -12.84 29.00 7.32
C LYS A 25 -12.81 29.03 8.85
N HIS A 26 -13.05 30.19 9.46
CA HIS A 26 -13.08 30.32 10.92
C HIS A 26 -14.24 29.55 11.57
N TYR A 27 -15.38 29.43 10.88
CA TYR A 27 -16.48 28.59 11.31
C TYR A 27 -16.16 27.09 11.26
N SER A 28 -15.41 26.64 10.23
CA SER A 28 -14.94 25.26 10.10
C SER A 28 -13.96 24.87 11.21
N GLU A 29 -12.95 25.70 11.47
CA GLU A 29 -11.93 25.48 12.51
C GLU A 29 -12.56 25.40 13.92
N ASN A 30 -13.58 26.23 14.20
CA ASN A 30 -14.31 26.20 15.46
C ASN A 30 -15.23 24.97 15.61
N LYS A 31 -15.69 24.36 14.50
CA LYS A 31 -16.47 23.12 14.50
C LYS A 31 -15.57 21.89 14.73
N GLU A 32 -14.37 21.89 14.14
CA GLU A 32 -13.34 20.86 14.38
C GLU A 32 -12.91 20.81 15.86
N THR A 33 -12.74 21.98 16.49
CA THR A 33 -12.34 22.09 17.91
C THR A 33 -13.43 21.58 18.88
N LYS A 34 -14.72 21.69 18.51
CA LYS A 34 -15.82 21.14 19.30
C LYS A 34 -15.98 19.62 19.11
N GLN A 35 -15.85 19.11 17.89
CA GLN A 35 -15.94 17.66 17.62
C GLN A 35 -14.76 16.86 18.21
N GLN A 36 -13.56 17.45 18.32
CA GLN A 36 -12.43 16.83 19.02
C GLN A 36 -12.65 16.68 20.53
N LYS A 37 -13.41 17.57 21.18
CA LYS A 37 -13.72 17.46 22.62
C LYS A 37 -14.78 16.40 22.93
N ASP A 38 -15.73 16.19 22.04
CA ASP A 38 -16.79 15.20 22.23
C ASP A 38 -16.31 13.76 21.94
N ALA A 39 -15.33 13.59 21.03
CA ALA A 39 -14.75 12.28 20.70
C ALA A 39 -13.84 11.68 21.81
N ILE A 40 -13.28 12.52 22.70
CA ILE A 40 -12.41 12.08 23.80
C ILE A 40 -13.22 11.51 24.99
N THR A 41 -14.54 11.73 25.04
CA THR A 41 -15.38 11.33 26.19
C THR A 41 -16.11 9.97 25.99
N GLN A 42 -15.97 9.31 24.84
CA GLN A 42 -16.69 8.05 24.52
C GLN A 42 -15.82 6.78 24.43
N THR A 43 -14.56 6.81 24.86
CA THR A 43 -13.67 5.62 24.83
C THR A 43 -13.62 4.84 26.14
N SER A 44 -14.73 4.76 26.88
CA SER A 44 -14.82 4.00 28.13
C SER A 44 -16.14 3.23 28.25
N ALA A 45 -16.40 2.30 27.33
CA ALA A 45 -17.22 1.12 27.59
C ALA A 45 -17.27 0.22 26.35
N THR A 46 -16.59 -0.92 26.39
CA THR A 46 -17.17 -2.28 26.24
C THR A 46 -16.06 -3.23 25.80
N SER A 47 -15.57 -3.99 26.77
CA SER A 47 -14.76 -5.19 26.56
C SER A 47 -15.64 -6.44 26.69
N GLN A 48 -15.17 -7.53 26.07
CA GLN A 48 -15.68 -8.92 26.02
C GLN A 48 -16.49 -9.22 24.75
N SER A 49 -16.09 -10.19 23.91
CA SER A 49 -15.85 -11.59 24.31
C SER A 49 -14.83 -12.33 23.42
N THR A 50 -14.29 -13.38 24.03
CA THR A 50 -13.20 -14.32 23.71
C THR A 50 -13.34 -15.21 22.48
N ASP A 51 -12.20 -15.57 21.89
CA ASP A 51 -11.92 -16.97 21.51
C ASP A 51 -10.42 -17.29 21.60
N THR A 52 -10.10 -18.58 21.71
CA THR A 52 -9.20 -19.14 22.72
C THR A 52 -7.85 -19.63 22.16
N SER A 53 -6.84 -19.65 23.04
CA SER A 53 -5.59 -20.44 23.02
C SER A 53 -4.66 -20.30 21.81
N ASP A 54 -3.65 -19.44 21.93
CA ASP A 54 -2.50 -19.53 21.04
C ASP A 54 -1.29 -18.90 21.75
N SER A 55 -0.40 -19.76 22.28
CA SER A 55 0.77 -19.48 23.12
C SER A 55 1.35 -18.07 23.04
N ASP A 56 1.62 -17.51 24.23
CA ASP A 56 1.99 -16.13 24.55
C ASP A 56 3.32 -15.65 23.94
N GLU A 57 3.36 -15.41 22.63
CA GLU A 57 4.37 -14.52 22.08
C GLU A 57 3.86 -13.09 22.24
N ALA A 58 4.44 -12.37 23.21
CA ALA A 58 4.06 -11.00 23.54
C ALA A 58 4.13 -10.09 22.31
N ASP A 59 3.20 -9.14 22.24
CA ASP A 59 3.10 -8.22 21.12
C ASP A 59 4.30 -7.26 21.11
N LYS A 60 5.06 -7.25 20.02
CA LYS A 60 6.22 -6.36 19.83
C LYS A 60 5.83 -5.23 18.91
N ALA A 61 6.24 -4.01 19.26
CA ALA A 61 6.12 -2.87 18.35
C ALA A 61 7.10 -3.03 17.17
N TYR A 62 6.57 -3.05 15.96
CA TYR A 62 7.35 -3.08 14.72
C TYR A 62 7.48 -1.67 14.15
N LYS A 63 8.66 -1.36 13.61
CA LYS A 63 8.84 -0.20 12.71
C LYS A 63 8.01 -0.40 11.44
N PRO A 64 7.70 0.66 10.68
CA PRO A 64 6.98 0.53 9.42
C PRO A 64 7.60 -0.50 8.48
N ILE A 65 6.73 -1.13 7.70
CA ILE A 65 7.12 -1.92 6.52
C ILE A 65 6.99 -0.99 5.32
N ILE A 66 7.97 -1.00 4.43
CA ILE A 66 7.93 -0.18 3.21
C ILE A 66 7.71 -1.06 2.00
N ASP A 67 7.10 -0.50 0.97
CA ASP A 67 7.17 -1.06 -0.36
C ASP A 67 7.81 -0.07 -1.32
N LEU A 68 8.63 -0.60 -2.24
CA LEU A 68 9.44 0.19 -3.16
C LEU A 68 9.40 -0.40 -4.56
N SER A 69 9.69 0.45 -5.53
CA SER A 69 9.79 0.10 -6.94
C SER A 69 10.95 0.82 -7.59
N GLY A 70 11.06 0.72 -8.92
CA GLY A 70 11.97 1.50 -9.73
C GLY A 70 11.73 3.01 -9.69
N TRP A 71 10.60 3.49 -9.16
CA TRP A 71 10.36 4.92 -8.96
C TRP A 71 11.19 5.51 -7.81
N GLN A 72 11.53 4.70 -6.82
CA GLN A 72 12.47 5.09 -5.77
C GLN A 72 13.87 4.66 -6.22
N LEU A 73 14.62 5.60 -6.79
CA LEU A 73 15.92 5.32 -7.38
C LEU A 73 16.93 4.90 -6.29
N PRO A 74 17.64 3.77 -6.46
CA PRO A 74 18.65 3.35 -5.49
C PRO A 74 19.78 4.36 -5.25
N SER A 75 20.05 5.26 -6.19
CA SER A 75 21.04 6.34 -6.04
C SER A 75 20.65 7.36 -4.98
N ASP A 76 19.36 7.47 -4.70
CA ASP A 76 18.79 8.50 -3.82
C ASP A 76 18.52 7.95 -2.41
N ILE A 77 18.82 6.66 -2.20
CA ILE A 77 18.56 5.94 -0.96
C ILE A 77 19.86 5.67 -0.21
N ASN A 78 19.93 6.16 1.03
CA ASN A 78 20.91 5.71 1.99
C ASN A 78 20.39 4.45 2.71
N TYR A 79 20.69 3.26 2.16
CA TYR A 79 20.22 1.99 2.71
C TYR A 79 20.73 1.69 4.13
N ASP A 80 21.89 2.23 4.54
CA ASP A 80 22.40 2.04 5.92
C ASP A 80 21.54 2.75 6.96
N VAL A 81 20.97 3.90 6.58
CA VAL A 81 20.01 4.64 7.41
C VAL A 81 18.62 4.02 7.28
N LEU A 82 18.15 3.79 6.04
CA LEU A 82 16.80 3.28 5.78
C LEU A 82 16.54 1.93 6.45
N ALA A 83 17.48 0.99 6.36
CA ALA A 83 17.35 -0.33 6.99
C ALA A 83 17.21 -0.25 8.52
N LYS A 84 17.70 0.79 9.17
CA LYS A 84 17.52 0.97 10.63
C LYS A 84 16.11 1.45 10.98
N ASN A 85 15.35 1.97 10.02
CA ASN A 85 14.04 2.60 10.24
C ASN A 85 12.86 1.73 9.80
N VAL A 86 13.11 0.53 9.26
CA VAL A 86 12.05 -0.38 8.78
C VAL A 86 12.15 -1.76 9.44
N SER A 87 11.02 -2.48 9.47
CA SER A 87 11.00 -3.88 9.90
C SER A 87 11.08 -4.87 8.73
N GLY A 88 10.60 -4.47 7.55
CA GLY A 88 10.57 -5.30 6.35
C GLY A 88 10.41 -4.45 5.10
N ALA A 89 10.70 -5.02 3.94
CA ALA A 89 10.54 -4.36 2.64
C ALA A 89 9.78 -5.26 1.66
N ILE A 90 8.92 -4.67 0.83
CA ILE A 90 8.21 -5.35 -0.26
C ILE A 90 8.61 -4.70 -1.59
N ILE A 91 9.30 -5.44 -2.46
CA ILE A 91 9.94 -4.83 -3.64
C ILE A 91 9.21 -5.21 -4.92
N ARG A 92 8.88 -4.22 -5.76
CA ARG A 92 8.33 -4.47 -7.09
C ARG A 92 9.36 -5.17 -7.95
N VAL A 93 8.97 -6.27 -8.57
CA VAL A 93 9.83 -6.99 -9.53
C VAL A 93 9.27 -6.92 -10.94
N HIS A 94 7.95 -6.83 -11.08
CA HIS A 94 7.29 -6.85 -12.38
C HIS A 94 6.09 -5.90 -12.41
N SER A 95 5.86 -5.28 -13.57
CA SER A 95 4.63 -4.56 -13.89
C SER A 95 4.00 -5.14 -15.16
N GLY A 96 2.78 -5.66 -15.01
CA GLY A 96 2.02 -6.31 -16.08
C GLY A 96 1.49 -5.34 -17.14
N ALA A 97 1.37 -4.06 -16.82
CA ALA A 97 1.07 -3.00 -17.77
C ALA A 97 2.36 -2.67 -18.54
N GLN A 98 2.70 -3.54 -19.49
CA GLN A 98 3.91 -3.39 -20.31
C GLN A 98 4.05 -1.94 -20.76
N ALA A 99 5.14 -1.32 -20.35
CA ALA A 99 5.36 0.08 -20.62
C ALA A 99 5.35 0.28 -22.15
N LYS A 100 4.54 1.23 -22.64
CA LYS A 100 4.50 1.55 -24.08
C LYS A 100 5.74 2.34 -24.52
N LYS A 101 6.46 2.91 -23.55
CA LYS A 101 7.67 3.72 -23.71
C LYS A 101 8.61 3.43 -22.55
N GLU A 102 9.91 3.57 -22.80
CA GLU A 102 10.92 3.53 -21.75
C GLU A 102 10.63 4.59 -20.69
N ASN A 103 10.79 4.22 -19.42
CA ASN A 103 10.69 5.12 -18.27
C ASN A 103 11.77 4.78 -17.23
N ALA A 104 11.87 5.57 -16.16
CA ALA A 104 12.91 5.38 -15.15
C ALA A 104 12.76 4.08 -14.35
N ALA A 105 11.56 3.53 -14.23
CA ALA A 105 11.23 2.51 -13.24
C ALA A 105 11.11 1.09 -13.81
N THR A 106 10.73 0.92 -15.07
CA THR A 106 10.37 -0.38 -15.65
C THR A 106 10.86 -0.50 -17.08
N HIS A 107 11.44 -1.64 -17.43
CA HIS A 107 11.73 -2.02 -18.81
C HIS A 107 10.44 -2.30 -19.61
N LEU A 108 10.48 -2.24 -20.94
CA LEU A 108 9.31 -2.54 -21.80
C LEU A 108 8.74 -3.95 -21.59
N ASN A 109 9.57 -4.90 -21.15
CA ASN A 109 9.15 -6.26 -20.85
C ASN A 109 8.43 -6.41 -19.49
N GLY A 110 8.27 -5.33 -18.73
CA GLY A 110 7.62 -5.29 -17.42
C GLY A 110 8.57 -5.49 -16.24
N ILE A 111 9.84 -5.83 -16.44
CA ILE A 111 10.80 -5.99 -15.34
C ILE A 111 11.13 -4.63 -14.74
N ASP A 112 11.01 -4.53 -13.42
CA ASP A 112 11.41 -3.34 -12.68
C ASP A 112 12.94 -3.12 -12.78
N LYS A 113 13.39 -1.88 -12.96
CA LYS A 113 14.79 -1.56 -13.20
C LYS A 113 15.65 -1.59 -11.93
N SER A 114 15.04 -1.44 -10.75
CA SER A 114 15.75 -1.28 -9.48
C SER A 114 15.62 -2.48 -8.55
N TYR A 115 14.75 -3.45 -8.86
CA TYR A 115 14.41 -4.54 -7.95
C TYR A 115 15.63 -5.30 -7.40
N GLN A 116 16.62 -5.62 -8.22
CA GLN A 116 17.80 -6.37 -7.79
C GLN A 116 18.54 -5.60 -6.70
N ARG A 117 18.81 -4.32 -6.96
CA ARG A 117 19.54 -3.45 -6.05
C ARG A 117 18.81 -3.27 -4.72
N HIS A 118 17.49 -3.04 -4.77
CA HIS A 118 16.65 -2.95 -3.58
C HIS A 118 16.73 -4.24 -2.75
N ILE A 119 16.45 -5.39 -3.36
CA ILE A 119 16.43 -6.68 -2.66
C ILE A 119 17.80 -6.97 -2.04
N GLU A 120 18.89 -6.84 -2.81
CA GLU A 120 20.24 -7.14 -2.35
C GLU A 120 20.68 -6.23 -1.20
N GLU A 121 20.37 -4.93 -1.25
CA GLU A 121 20.76 -4.00 -0.19
C GLU A 121 20.01 -4.22 1.13
N PHE A 122 18.72 -4.54 1.07
CA PHE A 122 17.95 -4.89 2.26
C PHE A 122 18.38 -6.22 2.84
N GLN A 123 18.55 -7.25 1.99
CA GLN A 123 19.00 -8.57 2.45
C GLN A 123 20.40 -8.52 3.06
N LYS A 124 21.34 -7.78 2.46
CA LYS A 124 22.68 -7.54 3.02
C LYS A 124 22.64 -6.93 4.43
N ARG A 125 21.59 -6.16 4.74
CA ARG A 125 21.37 -5.53 6.05
C ARG A 125 20.47 -6.35 6.97
N ASN A 126 20.14 -7.58 6.58
CA ASN A 126 19.26 -8.50 7.31
C ASN A 126 17.83 -7.98 7.47
N ILE A 127 17.35 -7.17 6.52
CA ILE A 127 15.94 -6.82 6.42
C ILE A 127 15.24 -7.90 5.58
N PRO A 128 14.17 -8.54 6.09
CA PRO A 128 13.42 -9.52 5.33
C PRO A 128 12.70 -8.84 4.16
N VAL A 129 12.75 -9.50 3.01
CA VAL A 129 12.23 -8.95 1.75
C VAL A 129 11.14 -9.84 1.18
N ALA A 130 9.96 -9.28 1.00
CA ALA A 130 8.91 -9.81 0.14
C ALA A 130 8.98 -9.12 -1.24
N VAL A 131 8.24 -9.63 -2.21
CA VAL A 131 8.20 -9.04 -3.56
C VAL A 131 6.77 -8.91 -4.06
N TYR A 132 6.52 -7.97 -4.97
CA TYR A 132 5.22 -7.83 -5.62
C TYR A 132 5.33 -7.67 -7.14
N ALA A 133 4.21 -7.94 -7.81
CA ALA A 133 4.01 -7.64 -9.21
C ALA A 133 2.66 -6.96 -9.44
N TYR A 134 2.68 -5.84 -10.16
CA TYR A 134 1.47 -5.15 -10.61
C TYR A 134 0.77 -5.98 -11.69
N VAL A 135 -0.48 -6.38 -11.43
CA VAL A 135 -1.25 -7.36 -12.21
C VAL A 135 -2.13 -6.64 -13.22
N ALA A 136 -1.73 -6.68 -14.49
CA ALA A 136 -2.40 -5.92 -15.56
C ALA A 136 -2.36 -6.60 -16.94
N GLY A 137 -2.32 -7.94 -16.98
CA GLY A 137 -2.45 -8.68 -18.24
C GLY A 137 -3.84 -8.50 -18.86
N SER A 138 -3.94 -8.42 -20.18
CA SER A 138 -5.24 -8.21 -20.87
C SER A 138 -6.04 -9.50 -21.08
N ASN A 139 -5.42 -10.64 -20.80
CA ASN A 139 -6.01 -11.97 -20.95
C ASN A 139 -5.25 -13.00 -20.10
N LYS A 140 -5.80 -14.21 -19.94
CA LYS A 140 -5.22 -15.27 -19.09
C LYS A 140 -3.79 -15.65 -19.51
N LYS A 141 -3.47 -15.65 -20.81
CA LYS A 141 -2.14 -16.01 -21.31
C LYS A 141 -1.10 -14.95 -20.88
N GLU A 142 -1.45 -13.68 -20.97
CA GLU A 142 -0.60 -12.59 -20.48
C GLU A 142 -0.44 -12.60 -18.96
N MET A 143 -1.51 -12.89 -18.21
CA MET A 143 -1.42 -13.08 -16.76
C MET A 143 -0.43 -14.19 -16.39
N GLN A 144 -0.50 -15.33 -17.07
CA GLN A 144 0.41 -16.45 -16.85
C GLN A 144 1.86 -16.10 -17.25
N LYS A 145 2.05 -15.41 -18.38
CA LYS A 145 3.38 -14.98 -18.82
C LYS A 145 4.02 -13.98 -17.84
N ALA A 146 3.23 -13.04 -17.33
CA ALA A 146 3.69 -12.08 -16.32
C ALA A 146 4.06 -12.80 -15.00
N ALA A 147 3.25 -13.77 -14.56
CA ALA A 147 3.58 -14.61 -13.40
C ALA A 147 4.88 -15.41 -13.58
N GLU A 148 5.10 -15.99 -14.77
CA GLU A 148 6.36 -16.68 -15.10
C GLU A 148 7.57 -15.75 -15.05
N SER A 149 7.45 -14.57 -15.67
CA SER A 149 8.48 -13.54 -15.69
C SER A 149 8.83 -13.08 -14.27
N PHE A 150 7.80 -12.76 -13.47
CA PHE A 150 7.93 -12.36 -12.07
C PHE A 150 8.63 -13.44 -11.23
N TYR A 151 8.14 -14.69 -11.28
CA TYR A 151 8.72 -15.78 -10.49
C TYR A 151 10.18 -16.05 -10.87
N LYS A 152 10.49 -16.11 -12.17
CA LYS A 152 11.85 -16.33 -12.66
C LYS A 152 12.82 -15.23 -12.19
N ALA A 153 12.36 -13.98 -12.18
CA ALA A 153 13.17 -12.85 -11.76
C ALA A 153 13.42 -12.83 -10.23
N ALA A 154 12.39 -13.15 -9.43
CA ALA A 154 12.42 -13.01 -7.97
C ALA A 154 12.93 -14.24 -7.21
N SER A 155 12.64 -15.46 -7.68
CA SER A 155 12.83 -16.69 -6.90
C SER A 155 14.25 -16.94 -6.39
N LYS A 156 15.27 -16.53 -7.15
CA LYS A 156 16.68 -16.66 -6.75
C LYS A 156 17.03 -15.90 -5.46
N TYR A 157 16.28 -14.85 -5.12
CA TYR A 157 16.47 -14.08 -3.89
C TYR A 157 15.71 -14.64 -2.69
N LYS A 158 14.94 -15.72 -2.86
CA LYS A 158 14.17 -16.38 -1.79
C LYS A 158 13.30 -15.39 -0.99
N PRO A 159 12.42 -14.61 -1.66
CA PRO A 159 11.58 -13.64 -0.97
C PRO A 159 10.62 -14.33 0.00
N THR A 160 10.25 -13.64 1.08
CA THR A 160 9.38 -14.19 2.13
C THR A 160 7.93 -14.35 1.68
N TYR A 161 7.50 -13.50 0.74
CA TYR A 161 6.16 -13.49 0.15
C TYR A 161 6.19 -13.04 -1.30
N TYR A 162 5.21 -13.50 -2.08
CA TYR A 162 4.87 -12.97 -3.41
C TYR A 162 3.50 -12.30 -3.32
N TRP A 163 3.43 -11.02 -3.64
CA TRP A 163 2.20 -10.24 -3.63
C TRP A 163 1.71 -9.96 -5.06
N LEU A 164 0.43 -10.20 -5.31
CA LEU A 164 -0.26 -9.73 -6.50
C LEU A 164 -0.89 -8.38 -6.19
N ASP A 165 -0.38 -7.35 -6.85
CA ASP A 165 -0.88 -5.97 -6.74
C ASP A 165 -1.97 -5.75 -7.80
N VAL A 166 -3.22 -5.62 -7.36
CA VAL A 166 -4.43 -5.63 -8.20
C VAL A 166 -5.22 -4.32 -7.99
N GLU A 167 -5.09 -3.41 -8.95
CA GLU A 167 -5.67 -2.05 -8.85
C GLU A 167 -6.42 -1.59 -10.10
N GLU A 168 -6.25 -2.27 -11.24
CA GLU A 168 -6.88 -1.89 -12.50
C GLU A 168 -7.60 -3.07 -13.15
N LYS A 169 -8.77 -2.80 -13.75
CA LYS A 169 -9.53 -3.80 -14.51
C LYS A 169 -9.00 -3.90 -15.93
N THR A 170 -8.11 -4.86 -16.17
CA THR A 170 -7.54 -5.13 -17.51
C THR A 170 -8.23 -6.28 -18.25
N MET A 171 -9.19 -6.96 -17.63
CA MET A 171 -9.97 -8.04 -18.20
C MET A 171 -11.45 -7.88 -17.86
N GLU A 172 -12.34 -8.30 -18.76
CA GLU A 172 -13.79 -8.30 -18.51
C GLU A 172 -14.13 -9.05 -17.21
N ASN A 173 -13.56 -10.25 -17.05
CA ASN A 173 -13.57 -11.01 -15.82
C ASN A 173 -12.20 -10.92 -15.12
N MET A 174 -12.02 -9.86 -14.33
CA MET A 174 -10.75 -9.58 -13.65
C MET A 174 -10.39 -10.66 -12.62
N ASN A 175 -11.37 -11.16 -11.86
CA ASN A 175 -11.17 -12.25 -10.90
C ASN A 175 -10.56 -13.50 -11.57
N ALA A 176 -11.00 -13.86 -12.77
CA ALA A 176 -10.42 -14.97 -13.52
C ALA A 176 -8.98 -14.70 -14.00
N GLY A 177 -8.63 -13.44 -14.27
CA GLY A 177 -7.26 -13.02 -14.59
C GLY A 177 -6.33 -13.12 -13.37
N VAL A 178 -6.76 -12.58 -12.24
CA VAL A 178 -6.06 -12.67 -10.94
C VAL A 178 -5.82 -14.12 -10.55
N GLU A 179 -6.84 -14.99 -10.64
CA GLU A 179 -6.68 -16.42 -10.36
C GLU A 179 -5.71 -17.11 -11.33
N ALA A 180 -5.72 -16.76 -12.62
CA ALA A 180 -4.77 -17.31 -13.58
C ALA A 180 -3.32 -16.96 -13.24
N PHE A 181 -3.07 -15.71 -12.80
CA PHE A 181 -1.77 -15.26 -12.32
C PHE A 181 -1.35 -16.03 -11.06
N ARG A 182 -2.20 -16.07 -10.03
CA ARG A 182 -1.94 -16.75 -8.75
C ARG A 182 -1.68 -18.25 -8.95
N ALA A 183 -2.51 -18.92 -9.76
CA ALA A 183 -2.36 -20.34 -10.05
C ALA A 183 -1.04 -20.64 -10.78
N LYS A 184 -0.60 -19.76 -11.69
CA LYS A 184 0.69 -19.92 -12.36
C LYS A 184 1.87 -19.72 -11.42
N LEU A 185 1.84 -18.70 -10.55
CA LEU A 185 2.88 -18.56 -9.51
C LEU A 185 2.97 -19.80 -8.62
N SER A 186 1.81 -20.32 -8.21
CA SER A 186 1.73 -21.52 -7.38
C SER A 186 2.32 -22.75 -8.08
N SER A 187 2.01 -22.96 -9.36
CA SER A 187 2.55 -24.10 -10.13
C SER A 187 4.04 -24.01 -10.40
N LEU A 188 4.63 -22.81 -10.35
CA LEU A 188 6.08 -22.60 -10.43
C LEU A 188 6.80 -22.83 -9.10
N GLY A 189 6.06 -22.95 -7.99
CA GLY A 189 6.60 -23.28 -6.67
C GLY A 189 6.48 -22.17 -5.62
N ALA A 190 5.82 -21.04 -5.93
CA ALA A 190 5.51 -20.04 -4.89
C ALA A 190 4.48 -20.62 -3.90
N LYS A 191 4.82 -20.59 -2.60
CA LYS A 191 3.94 -21.08 -1.52
C LYS A 191 3.19 -19.95 -0.84
N ASN A 192 3.90 -18.87 -0.53
CA ASN A 192 3.37 -17.70 0.14
C ASN A 192 2.92 -16.69 -0.92
N ILE A 193 1.63 -16.70 -1.24
CA ILE A 193 1.04 -15.85 -2.28
C ILE A 193 -0.07 -15.00 -1.66
N GLY A 194 0.18 -13.70 -1.56
CA GLY A 194 -0.77 -12.72 -1.05
C GLY A 194 -1.37 -11.86 -2.15
N ILE A 195 -2.43 -11.14 -1.81
CA ILE A 195 -3.05 -10.15 -2.70
C ILE A 195 -3.06 -8.78 -2.02
N TYR A 196 -2.65 -7.77 -2.77
CA TYR A 196 -2.88 -6.37 -2.49
C TYR A 196 -4.03 -5.88 -3.37
N VAL A 197 -5.09 -5.35 -2.74
CA VAL A 197 -6.28 -4.89 -3.46
C VAL A 197 -7.09 -3.92 -2.59
N GLY A 198 -7.51 -2.80 -3.17
CA GLY A 198 -8.43 -1.85 -2.53
C GLY A 198 -9.81 -2.47 -2.29
N THR A 199 -10.47 -2.13 -1.19
CA THR A 199 -11.78 -2.71 -0.81
C THR A 199 -12.85 -2.48 -1.88
N TYR A 200 -12.90 -1.28 -2.46
CA TYR A 200 -13.83 -0.95 -3.54
C TYR A 200 -13.61 -1.82 -4.78
N PHE A 201 -12.36 -1.96 -5.24
CA PHE A 201 -12.01 -2.77 -6.40
C PHE A 201 -12.33 -4.25 -6.18
N LEU A 202 -12.07 -4.76 -4.97
CA LEU A 202 -12.40 -6.12 -4.57
C LEU A 202 -13.90 -6.39 -4.70
N GLU A 203 -14.74 -5.48 -4.19
CA GLU A 203 -16.20 -5.60 -4.24
C GLU A 203 -16.73 -5.43 -5.68
N GLU A 204 -16.35 -4.35 -6.35
CA GLU A 204 -16.81 -3.99 -7.69
C GLU A 204 -16.55 -5.10 -8.72
N HIS A 205 -15.41 -5.77 -8.61
CA HIS A 205 -15.00 -6.81 -9.55
C HIS A 205 -15.06 -8.23 -8.98
N SER A 206 -15.68 -8.38 -7.80
CA SER A 206 -15.87 -9.68 -7.14
C SER A 206 -14.58 -10.49 -7.06
N ILE A 207 -13.48 -9.82 -6.69
CA ILE A 207 -12.16 -10.45 -6.58
C ILE A 207 -12.16 -11.39 -5.38
N SER A 208 -11.92 -12.68 -5.63
CA SER A 208 -11.89 -13.69 -4.58
C SER A 208 -10.54 -13.72 -3.88
N THR A 209 -10.53 -13.54 -2.57
CA THR A 209 -9.33 -13.64 -1.73
C THR A 209 -9.10 -15.05 -1.15
N LYS A 210 -10.04 -15.98 -1.34
CA LYS A 210 -10.08 -17.29 -0.64
C LYS A 210 -8.86 -18.19 -0.85
N LYS A 211 -8.16 -18.04 -1.98
CA LYS A 211 -6.99 -18.85 -2.35
C LYS A 211 -5.65 -18.18 -2.05
N PHE A 212 -5.68 -16.97 -1.51
CA PHE A 212 -4.49 -16.25 -1.08
C PHE A 212 -4.17 -16.56 0.37
N THR A 213 -2.89 -16.59 0.72
CA THR A 213 -2.42 -16.91 2.07
C THR A 213 -2.32 -15.67 2.96
N ALA A 214 -2.37 -14.47 2.37
CA ALA A 214 -2.47 -13.20 3.08
C ALA A 214 -3.18 -12.13 2.25
N ILE A 215 -3.75 -11.14 2.94
CA ILE A 215 -4.44 -9.99 2.32
C ILE A 215 -3.76 -8.71 2.79
N TRP A 216 -3.44 -7.84 1.83
CA TRP A 216 -2.89 -6.51 2.02
C TRP A 216 -3.87 -5.49 1.44
N ILE A 217 -4.24 -4.47 2.20
CA ILE A 217 -5.25 -3.49 1.77
C ILE A 217 -4.68 -2.08 1.84
N PRO A 218 -4.82 -1.27 0.78
CA PRO A 218 -4.57 0.16 0.86
C PRO A 218 -5.78 0.91 1.41
N THR A 219 -5.55 1.85 2.32
CA THR A 219 -6.53 2.87 2.73
C THR A 219 -5.76 4.05 3.32
N TYR A 220 -5.77 5.19 2.64
CA TYR A 220 -4.86 6.30 2.98
C TYR A 220 -5.49 7.43 3.81
N GLY A 221 -6.83 7.50 3.83
CA GLY A 221 -7.55 8.64 4.40
C GLY A 221 -7.02 9.97 3.84
N TYR A 222 -6.44 10.83 4.68
CA TYR A 222 -5.86 12.12 4.23
C TYR A 222 -4.58 11.99 3.41
N ASN A 223 -3.92 10.83 3.46
CA ASN A 223 -2.67 10.53 2.78
C ASN A 223 -1.56 11.56 3.07
N ASP A 224 -1.34 11.87 4.35
CA ASP A 224 -0.42 12.89 4.85
C ASP A 224 0.82 12.30 5.55
N GLY A 225 1.12 11.03 5.29
CA GLY A 225 2.22 10.30 5.91
C GLY A 225 1.87 9.59 7.22
N TYR A 226 0.66 9.79 7.77
CA TYR A 226 0.23 9.21 9.04
C TYR A 226 -0.91 8.20 8.89
N TYR A 227 -0.96 7.21 9.79
CA TYR A 227 -2.13 6.34 9.90
C TYR A 227 -3.30 7.10 10.52
N ASN A 228 -4.30 7.42 9.70
CA ASN A 228 -5.48 8.17 10.12
C ASN A 228 -6.81 7.48 9.80
N THR A 229 -6.80 6.39 9.01
CA THR A 229 -8.01 5.67 8.59
C THR A 229 -7.74 4.18 8.41
N ALA A 230 -8.57 3.32 9.00
CA ALA A 230 -8.52 1.86 8.79
C ALA A 230 -9.30 1.44 7.54
N PRO A 231 -8.92 0.33 6.87
CA PRO A 231 -9.74 -0.30 5.85
C PRO A 231 -11.16 -0.62 6.34
N LYS A 232 -12.17 -0.15 5.59
CA LYS A 232 -13.59 -0.43 5.87
C LYS A 232 -13.97 -1.78 5.26
N THR A 233 -13.73 -2.87 5.99
CA THR A 233 -14.03 -4.24 5.54
C THR A 233 -14.06 -5.21 6.72
N ASP A 234 -14.84 -6.29 6.57
CA ASP A 234 -14.83 -7.43 7.49
C ASP A 234 -13.77 -8.49 7.13
N LEU A 235 -13.03 -8.26 6.04
CA LEU A 235 -11.93 -9.14 5.64
C LEU A 235 -10.82 -9.13 6.69
N LYS A 236 -10.36 -10.31 7.09
CA LYS A 236 -9.25 -10.49 8.03
C LYS A 236 -7.90 -10.20 7.34
N TYR A 237 -7.62 -8.93 7.01
CA TYR A 237 -6.37 -8.50 6.38
C TYR A 237 -5.16 -8.63 7.30
N ASP A 238 -3.98 -8.84 6.71
CA ASP A 238 -2.71 -9.02 7.43
C ASP A 238 -1.87 -7.75 7.42
N LEU A 239 -1.92 -6.98 6.33
CA LEU A 239 -1.12 -5.79 6.11
C LEU A 239 -2.00 -4.63 5.63
N HIS A 240 -1.68 -3.42 6.03
CA HIS A 240 -2.37 -2.20 5.63
C HIS A 240 -1.35 -1.19 5.11
N GLN A 241 -1.46 -0.81 3.84
CA GLN A 241 -0.76 0.37 3.30
C GLN A 241 -1.57 1.61 3.67
N TYR A 242 -1.04 2.40 4.60
CA TYR A 242 -1.80 3.49 5.21
C TYR A 242 -1.47 4.85 4.62
N THR A 243 -0.45 4.97 3.78
CA THR A 243 -0.12 6.20 3.06
C THR A 243 0.86 5.91 1.93
N SER A 244 0.80 6.74 0.89
CA SER A 244 1.82 6.87 -0.17
C SER A 244 2.67 8.13 -0.06
N GLN A 245 2.56 8.85 1.05
CA GLN A 245 3.21 10.14 1.31
C GLN A 245 4.02 10.06 2.62
N GLY A 246 4.58 8.89 2.89
CA GLY A 246 5.38 8.66 4.08
C GLY A 246 6.75 9.32 4.00
N SER A 247 7.24 9.81 5.13
CA SER A 247 8.61 10.28 5.29
C SER A 247 9.39 9.32 6.19
N ILE A 248 10.57 8.89 5.75
CA ILE A 248 11.42 7.96 6.50
C ILE A 248 12.89 8.31 6.35
N GLY A 249 13.64 8.21 7.46
CA GLY A 249 15.08 8.49 7.44
C GLY A 249 15.80 7.55 6.48
N GLY A 250 16.61 8.11 5.57
CA GLY A 250 17.37 7.38 4.56
C GLY A 250 16.85 7.54 3.14
N PHE A 251 15.71 8.21 2.94
CA PHE A 251 15.19 8.60 1.64
C PHE A 251 14.51 9.97 1.74
N ALA A 252 14.76 10.86 0.78
CA ALA A 252 14.30 12.25 0.85
C ALA A 252 12.90 12.48 0.25
N HIS A 253 12.36 11.49 -0.47
CA HIS A 253 11.06 11.56 -1.13
C HIS A 253 10.04 10.66 -0.45
N ASP A 254 8.81 10.74 -0.92
CA ASP A 254 7.70 9.97 -0.40
C ASP A 254 7.90 8.47 -0.59
N VAL A 255 7.52 7.72 0.45
CA VAL A 255 7.53 6.27 0.44
C VAL A 255 6.16 5.73 0.87
N ASP A 256 5.77 4.61 0.28
CA ASP A 256 4.61 3.87 0.71
C ASP A 256 4.88 3.19 2.06
N LEU A 257 4.06 3.51 3.06
CA LEU A 257 4.22 2.97 4.41
C LEU A 257 3.08 2.01 4.75
N ASN A 258 3.51 0.92 5.39
CA ASN A 258 2.66 -0.19 5.76
C ASN A 258 2.80 -0.50 7.24
N GLN A 259 1.70 -0.96 7.81
CA GLN A 259 1.64 -1.55 9.15
C GLN A 259 0.95 -2.91 9.09
N LEU A 260 1.28 -3.77 10.05
CA LEU A 260 0.52 -4.99 10.26
C LEU A 260 -0.89 -4.61 10.72
N SER A 261 -1.88 -5.45 10.41
CA SER A 261 -3.26 -5.18 10.85
C SER A 261 -3.32 -5.04 12.38
N PRO A 262 -3.89 -3.95 12.93
CA PRO A 262 -4.07 -3.82 14.38
C PRO A 262 -5.09 -4.83 14.94
N LEU A 263 -5.80 -5.56 14.07
CA LEU A 263 -6.78 -6.58 14.43
C LEU A 263 -6.15 -7.98 14.62
N LYS A 264 -4.82 -8.10 14.49
CA LYS A 264 -4.08 -9.36 14.63
C LYS A 264 -2.92 -9.22 15.61
N ASN A 265 -2.49 -10.35 16.18
CA ASN A 265 -1.24 -10.41 16.94
C ASN A 265 -0.07 -10.02 16.03
N GLN A 266 0.70 -8.99 16.40
CA GLN A 266 1.71 -8.38 15.54
C GLN A 266 2.85 -9.35 15.31
N THR A 267 3.35 -10.00 16.36
CA THR A 267 4.50 -10.91 16.28
C THR A 267 4.22 -12.10 15.37
N LYS A 268 3.06 -12.76 15.52
CA LYS A 268 2.63 -13.87 14.65
C LYS A 268 2.41 -13.43 13.22
N THR A 269 1.81 -12.26 13.01
CA THR A 269 1.55 -11.74 11.66
C THR A 269 2.86 -11.36 10.96
N PHE A 270 3.78 -10.70 11.66
CA PHE A 270 5.11 -10.40 11.13
C PHE A 270 5.84 -11.68 10.76
N LYS A 271 5.86 -12.69 11.65
CA LYS A 271 6.49 -13.98 11.39
C LYS A 271 5.88 -14.70 10.19
N LYS A 272 4.57 -14.63 10.01
CA LYS A 272 3.88 -15.15 8.83
C LYS A 272 4.35 -14.48 7.54
N LEU A 273 4.50 -13.14 7.52
CA LEU A 273 4.77 -12.38 6.30
C LEU A 273 6.27 -12.26 5.97
N PHE A 274 7.12 -12.19 6.99
CA PHE A 274 8.54 -11.85 6.89
C PHE A 274 9.47 -12.87 7.57
N GLY A 275 8.93 -13.93 8.17
CA GLY A 275 9.69 -14.95 8.89
C GLY A 275 10.21 -14.46 10.24
N ASN A 276 11.17 -15.18 10.81
CA ASN A 276 11.84 -14.77 12.05
C ASN A 276 12.80 -13.60 11.77
N GLY A 277 12.28 -12.43 11.42
CA GLY A 277 13.06 -11.20 11.42
C GLY A 277 13.57 -10.87 12.82
N LYS A 278 14.61 -10.05 12.91
CA LYS A 278 15.34 -9.75 14.17
C LYS A 278 14.45 -9.19 15.30
#